data_AF-A0A9Q3JTH8-F1
#
_entry.id   AF-A0A9Q3JTH8-F1
#
_cell.length_a   1.000
_cell.length_b   1.000
_cell.length_c   1.000
_cell.angle_alpha   90.00
_cell.angle_beta   90.00
_cell.angle_gamma   90.00
#
_symmetry.space_group_name_H-M   'P 1'
#
loop_
_entity.id
_entity.type
_entity.pdbx_description
1 polymer ?
#
loop_
_entity_poly.entity_id
_entity_poly.type
_entity_poly.pdbx_seq_one_letter_code
_entity_poly.pdbx_strand_id
1 'polypeptide(L)'
;MDLPTSSYHDSLEELWDEEEEPEEIQTMMKVVPSVYQQYLDVFSKVKAEKVPPHHACDHHIKLEGSLPPVGVIYYLSNHKSDTLRAYIPENIEKGFIWPSSPSIGAPVLFVKKRDGGLCLCVDYRKLNPVTRENKYPIPPMNQLLTVFNGSSIFSKIDLCGAYNLL
;
A
#
# COMPACT_ATOMS: atom_id res chain seq x y z
N MET A 1 22.18 35.08 5.39
CA MET A 1 22.99 33.91 5.00
C MET A 1 22.04 33.03 4.23
N ASP A 2 21.99 33.27 2.92
CA ASP A 2 21.08 32.59 2.00
C ASP A 2 21.65 31.21 1.68
N LEU A 3 20.86 30.17 1.93
CA LEU A 3 21.20 28.80 1.55
C LEU A 3 20.74 28.56 0.11
N PRO A 4 21.52 27.83 -0.71
CA PRO A 4 21.23 27.66 -2.12
C PRO A 4 20.12 26.63 -2.32
N THR A 5 19.06 27.03 -3.03
CA THR A 5 18.08 26.13 -3.65
C THR A 5 18.74 25.42 -4.83
N SER A 6 19.29 24.23 -4.57
CA SER A 6 19.86 23.36 -5.61
C SER A 6 18.75 22.51 -6.23
N SER A 7 18.66 22.64 -7.56
CA SER A 7 17.91 21.87 -8.55
C SER A 7 17.67 20.39 -8.21
N TYR A 8 16.48 20.07 -7.71
CA TYR A 8 15.95 18.70 -7.63
C TYR A 8 14.67 18.52 -8.46
N HIS A 9 14.40 19.42 -9.40
CA HIS A 9 13.14 19.39 -10.13
C HIS A 9 13.19 18.67 -11.49
N ASP A 10 14.37 18.21 -11.92
CA ASP A 10 14.59 17.74 -13.30
C ASP A 10 15.01 16.27 -13.41
N SER A 11 14.79 15.46 -12.37
CA SER A 11 15.21 14.04 -12.36
C SER A 11 14.12 13.05 -11.94
N LEU A 12 12.84 13.44 -12.06
CA LEU A 12 11.71 12.59 -11.65
C LEU A 12 10.85 12.07 -12.81
N GLU A 13 11.09 12.50 -14.05
CA GLU A 13 10.39 11.96 -15.23
C GLU A 13 11.10 10.75 -15.88
N GLU A 14 12.34 10.43 -15.50
CA GLU A 14 13.13 9.36 -16.14
C GLU A 14 13.20 8.04 -15.34
N LEU A 15 12.42 7.87 -14.28
CA LEU A 15 12.53 6.70 -13.37
C LEU A 15 11.44 5.62 -13.55
N TRP A 16 10.52 5.76 -14.52
CA TRP A 16 9.44 4.76 -14.74
C TRP A 16 9.61 3.88 -15.96
N ASP A 17 10.70 4.04 -16.71
CA ASP A 17 11.06 3.13 -17.80
C ASP A 17 11.97 2.00 -17.32
N GLU A 18 11.55 1.30 -16.25
CA GLU A 18 12.08 -0.04 -16.03
C GLU A 18 11.39 -0.97 -17.03
N GLU A 19 12.12 -1.36 -18.07
CA GLU A 19 11.69 -2.33 -19.08
C GLU A 19 11.26 -3.63 -18.38
N GLU A 20 9.98 -4.00 -18.53
CA GLU A 20 9.49 -5.27 -18.01
C GLU A 20 10.20 -6.43 -18.70
N GLU A 21 10.67 -7.41 -17.92
CA GLU A 21 11.40 -8.56 -18.44
C GLU A 21 10.56 -9.28 -19.52
N PRO A 22 11.13 -9.60 -20.70
CA PRO A 22 10.37 -10.13 -21.83
C PRO A 22 9.57 -11.41 -21.52
N GLU A 23 10.04 -12.21 -20.54
CA GLU A 23 9.39 -13.45 -20.11
C GLU A 23 8.09 -13.20 -19.30
N GLU A 24 8.04 -12.14 -18.51
CA GLU A 24 6.84 -11.77 -17.72
C GLU A 24 5.73 -11.24 -18.65
N ILE A 25 6.08 -10.35 -19.58
CA ILE A 25 5.14 -9.83 -20.59
C ILE A 25 4.53 -10.98 -21.40
N GLN A 26 5.36 -11.92 -21.87
CA GLN A 26 4.89 -13.08 -22.63
C GLN A 26 3.94 -13.98 -21.82
N THR A 27 4.19 -14.10 -20.51
CA THR A 27 3.31 -14.85 -19.61
C THR A 27 1.99 -14.13 -19.42
N MET A 28 2.02 -12.81 -19.22
CA MET A 28 0.82 -11.98 -19.05
C MET A 28 -0.04 -11.94 -20.32
N MET A 29 0.56 -11.83 -21.51
CA MET A 29 -0.16 -11.87 -22.79
C MET A 29 -0.94 -13.17 -23.01
N LYS A 30 -0.51 -14.28 -22.42
CA LYS A 30 -1.21 -15.57 -22.49
C LYS A 30 -2.42 -15.65 -21.54
N VAL A 31 -2.37 -14.93 -20.42
CA VAL A 31 -3.40 -14.95 -19.37
C VAL A 31 -4.44 -13.85 -19.59
N VAL A 32 -4.00 -12.67 -20.02
CA VAL A 32 -4.85 -11.49 -20.22
C VAL A 32 -5.57 -11.61 -21.58
N PRO A 33 -6.92 -11.53 -21.61
CA PRO A 33 -7.68 -11.55 -22.86
C PRO A 33 -7.21 -10.46 -23.83
N SER A 34 -7.27 -10.75 -25.14
CA SER A 34 -6.78 -9.83 -26.20
C SER A 34 -7.34 -8.41 -26.11
N VAL A 35 -8.59 -8.26 -25.68
CA VAL A 35 -9.26 -6.96 -25.50
C VAL A 35 -8.58 -6.08 -24.44
N TYR A 36 -7.91 -6.69 -23.46
CA TYR A 36 -7.22 -6.00 -22.36
C TYR A 36 -5.70 -5.94 -22.55
N GLN A 37 -5.16 -6.46 -23.66
CA GLN A 37 -3.70 -6.45 -23.89
C GLN A 37 -3.11 -5.04 -24.03
N GLN A 38 -3.92 -4.04 -24.37
CA GLN A 38 -3.46 -2.64 -24.35
C GLN A 38 -3.20 -2.10 -22.94
N TYR A 39 -3.66 -2.79 -21.89
CA TYR A 39 -3.50 -2.43 -20.49
C TYR A 39 -2.62 -3.45 -19.75
N LEU A 40 -1.67 -4.10 -20.42
CA LEU A 40 -0.83 -5.12 -19.78
C LEU A 40 -0.09 -4.57 -18.56
N ASP A 41 0.32 -3.32 -18.63
CA ASP A 41 0.98 -2.59 -17.55
C ASP A 41 0.18 -2.60 -16.24
N VAL A 42 -1.16 -2.50 -16.28
CA VAL A 42 -1.99 -2.50 -15.07
C VAL A 42 -2.03 -3.85 -14.36
N PHE A 43 -1.64 -4.92 -15.05
CA PHE A 43 -1.58 -6.28 -14.48
C PHE A 43 -0.17 -6.63 -13.98
N SER A 44 0.81 -5.73 -14.11
CA SER A 44 2.19 -5.95 -13.68
C SER A 44 2.30 -5.98 -12.16
N LYS A 45 2.74 -7.12 -11.62
CA LYS A 45 2.97 -7.28 -10.18
C LYS A 45 4.16 -6.45 -9.71
N VAL A 46 5.22 -6.37 -10.52
CA VAL A 46 6.42 -5.62 -10.21
C VAL A 46 6.09 -4.14 -10.00
N LYS A 47 5.28 -3.56 -10.90
CA LYS A 47 4.81 -2.18 -10.75
C LYS A 47 3.92 -1.98 -9.51
N ALA A 48 3.05 -2.94 -9.22
CA ALA A 48 2.20 -2.88 -8.03
C ALA A 48 2.97 -3.02 -6.70
N GLU A 49 4.19 -3.57 -6.73
CA GLU A 49 5.05 -3.71 -5.56
C GLU A 49 5.97 -2.52 -5.31
N LYS A 50 5.80 -1.41 -6.04
CA LYS A 50 6.54 -0.16 -5.83
C LYS A 50 5.64 0.94 -5.29
N VAL A 51 6.24 1.86 -4.54
CA VAL A 51 5.55 3.09 -4.12
C VAL A 51 5.21 3.92 -5.36
N PRO A 52 3.94 4.33 -5.53
CA PRO A 52 3.57 5.20 -6.64
C PRO A 52 4.22 6.58 -6.47
N PRO A 53 4.31 7.34 -7.56
CA PRO A 53 4.73 8.73 -7.47
C PRO A 53 3.77 9.59 -6.64
N HIS A 54 4.31 10.70 -6.12
CA HIS A 54 3.50 11.71 -5.48
C HIS A 54 2.45 12.27 -6.43
N HIS A 55 1.22 12.39 -5.94
CA HIS A 55 0.09 12.93 -6.69
C HIS A 55 -0.26 14.34 -6.19
N ALA A 56 -1.28 14.97 -6.80
CA ALA A 56 -1.76 16.28 -6.35
C ALA A 56 -2.27 16.26 -4.88
N CYS A 57 -2.66 15.08 -4.40
CA CYS A 57 -3.13 14.84 -3.04
C CYS A 57 -2.60 13.48 -2.56
N ASP A 58 -1.65 13.48 -1.64
CA ASP A 58 -1.19 12.25 -0.97
C ASP A 58 -1.96 12.00 0.33
N HIS A 59 -1.98 10.75 0.78
CA HIS A 59 -2.60 10.41 2.06
C HIS A 59 -1.90 11.08 3.25
N HIS A 60 -2.62 11.97 3.95
CA HIS A 60 -2.14 12.63 5.16
C HIS A 60 -2.92 12.20 6.41
N ILE A 61 -2.19 11.72 7.42
CA ILE A 61 -2.74 11.39 8.74
C ILE A 61 -2.64 12.61 9.64
N LYS A 62 -3.75 13.32 9.82
CA LYS A 62 -3.83 14.46 10.73
C LYS A 62 -4.07 13.98 12.17
N LEU A 63 -3.17 14.34 13.08
CA LEU A 63 -3.30 14.06 14.50
C LEU A 63 -3.98 15.23 15.23
N GLU A 64 -4.93 14.92 16.10
CA GLU A 64 -5.64 15.85 16.98
C GLU A 64 -5.47 15.38 18.44
N GLY A 65 -4.91 16.25 19.29
CA GLY A 65 -4.66 15.96 20.70
C GLY A 65 -3.19 15.63 21.04
N SER A 66 -2.97 15.09 22.24
CA SER A 66 -1.64 14.71 22.72
C SER A 66 -1.19 13.40 22.10
N LEU A 67 0.08 13.32 21.72
CA LEU A 67 0.64 12.09 21.16
C LEU A 67 0.58 10.93 22.18
N PRO A 68 0.22 9.71 21.76
CA PRO A 68 0.26 8.55 22.63
C PRO A 68 1.71 8.22 22.98
N PRO A 69 1.97 7.65 24.17
CA PRO A 69 3.29 7.17 24.52
C PRO A 69 3.71 6.03 23.58
N VAL A 70 5.03 5.85 23.44
CA VAL A 70 5.60 4.75 22.66
C VAL A 70 5.01 3.40 23.12
N GLY A 71 4.47 2.65 22.18
CA GLY A 71 3.86 1.35 22.42
C GLY A 71 4.84 0.32 22.97
N VAL A 72 4.32 -0.65 23.72
CA VAL A 72 5.10 -1.78 24.24
C VAL A 72 5.30 -2.79 23.11
N ILE A 73 6.54 -3.20 22.85
CA ILE A 73 6.84 -4.25 21.88
C ILE A 73 6.31 -5.59 22.41
N TYR A 74 5.48 -6.27 21.61
CA TYR A 74 4.95 -7.57 21.97
C TYR A 74 6.01 -8.67 21.83
N TYR A 75 5.93 -9.66 22.72
CA TYR A 75 6.75 -10.86 22.60
C TYR A 75 6.40 -11.63 21.33
N LEU A 76 7.41 -11.95 20.53
CA LEU A 76 7.30 -12.74 19.32
C LEU A 76 8.04 -14.08 19.51
N SER A 77 7.39 -15.18 19.14
CA SER A 77 8.07 -16.48 19.03
C SER A 77 9.10 -16.44 17.90
N ASN A 78 10.08 -17.34 17.91
CA ASN A 78 11.16 -17.39 16.92
C ASN A 78 10.64 -17.33 15.48
N HIS A 79 9.65 -18.17 15.14
CA HIS A 79 9.03 -18.17 13.82
C HIS A 79 8.44 -16.81 13.41
N LYS A 80 7.80 -16.08 14.34
CA LYS A 80 7.25 -14.75 14.08
C LYS A 80 8.37 -13.71 13.91
N SER A 81 9.42 -13.81 14.72
CA SER A 81 10.59 -12.93 14.62
C SER A 81 11.34 -13.12 13.30
N ASP A 82 11.47 -14.37 12.83
CA ASP A 82 12.09 -14.67 11.53
C ASP A 82 11.25 -14.13 10.37
N THR A 83 9.92 -14.29 10.46
CA THR A 83 8.99 -13.67 9.50
C THR A 83 9.14 -12.15 9.47
N LEU A 84 9.22 -11.50 10.64
CA LEU A 84 9.43 -10.06 10.74
C LEU A 84 10.77 -9.63 10.12
N ARG A 85 11.83 -10.41 10.37
CA ARG A 85 13.17 -10.13 9.85
C ARG A 85 13.27 -10.26 8.33
N ALA A 86 12.48 -11.14 7.72
CA ALA A 86 12.35 -11.23 6.27
C ALA A 86 11.50 -10.09 5.69
N TYR A 87 10.40 -9.75 6.37
CA TYR A 87 9.46 -8.72 5.91
C TYR A 87 10.09 -7.32 5.81
N ILE A 88 10.88 -6.92 6.81
CA ILE A 88 11.45 -5.56 6.88
C ILE A 88 12.30 -5.21 5.66
N PRO A 89 13.36 -5.95 5.29
CA PRO A 89 14.19 -5.59 4.15
C PRO A 89 13.41 -5.62 2.82
N GLU A 90 12.51 -6.60 2.64
CA GLU A 90 11.66 -6.68 1.46
C GLU A 90 10.79 -5.42 1.28
N ASN A 91 10.19 -4.92 2.36
CA ASN A 91 9.32 -3.74 2.28
C ASN A 91 10.11 -2.42 2.24
N ILE A 92 11.37 -2.43 2.67
CA ILE A 92 12.30 -1.30 2.46
C ILE A 92 12.70 -1.23 0.98
N GLU A 93 13.03 -2.35 0.36
CA GLU A 93 13.39 -2.44 -1.06
C GLU A 93 12.22 -1.99 -1.96
N LYS A 94 10.99 -2.37 -1.61
CA LYS A 94 9.75 -1.91 -2.26
C LYS A 94 9.45 -0.41 -2.04
N GLY A 95 10.12 0.22 -1.07
CA GLY A 95 9.88 1.59 -0.65
C GLY A 95 8.67 1.79 0.27
N PHE A 96 7.87 0.74 0.55
CA PHE A 96 6.67 0.84 1.39
C PHE A 96 6.94 1.27 2.83
N ILE A 97 8.13 0.97 3.35
CA ILE A 97 8.57 1.42 4.68
C ILE A 97 10.00 1.95 4.60
N TRP A 98 10.36 2.83 5.55
CA TRP A 98 11.73 3.31 5.70
C TRP A 98 12.11 3.41 7.18
N PRO A 99 13.41 3.31 7.53
CA PRO A 99 13.88 3.54 8.88
C PRO A 99 13.53 4.96 9.33
N SER A 100 12.84 5.10 10.46
CA SER A 100 12.49 6.39 11.05
C SER A 100 12.81 6.41 12.55
N SER A 101 12.92 7.62 13.12
CA SER A 101 13.06 7.85 14.56
C SER A 101 11.81 8.54 15.09
N PRO A 102 10.69 7.81 15.27
CA PRO A 102 9.41 8.45 15.53
C PRO A 102 9.26 8.82 17.01
N SER A 103 8.52 9.90 17.27
CA SER A 103 8.07 10.26 18.62
C SER A 103 6.95 9.33 19.15
N ILE A 104 6.39 8.48 18.26
CA ILE A 104 5.30 7.54 18.53
C ILE A 104 5.68 6.17 17.94
N GLY A 105 5.43 5.08 18.67
CA GLY A 105 5.63 3.72 18.17
C GLY A 105 4.39 2.86 18.35
N ALA A 106 4.02 2.10 17.33
CA ALA A 106 2.97 1.09 17.39
C ALA A 106 3.60 -0.31 17.32
N PRO A 107 3.18 -1.26 18.16
CA PRO A 107 3.74 -2.60 18.13
C PRO A 107 3.20 -3.41 16.95
N VAL A 108 3.99 -4.40 16.54
CA VAL A 108 3.62 -5.36 15.50
C VAL A 108 3.09 -6.65 16.14
N LEU A 109 2.05 -7.21 15.55
CA LEU A 109 1.50 -8.52 15.85
C LEU A 109 1.31 -9.34 14.58
N PHE A 110 1.13 -10.64 14.73
CA PHE A 110 0.89 -11.55 13.61
C PHE A 110 -0.44 -12.28 13.74
N VAL A 111 -1.22 -12.28 12.67
CA VAL A 111 -2.46 -13.03 12.53
C VAL A 111 -2.24 -14.20 11.58
N LYS A 112 -2.77 -15.37 11.91
CA LYS A 112 -2.69 -16.55 11.05
C LYS A 112 -3.70 -16.42 9.90
N LYS A 113 -3.21 -16.50 8.66
CA LYS A 113 -4.03 -16.59 7.46
C LYS A 113 -4.64 -17.99 7.33
N ARG A 114 -5.69 -18.12 6.51
CA ARG A 114 -6.37 -19.42 6.26
C ARG A 114 -5.45 -20.46 5.65
N ASP A 115 -4.54 -20.04 4.78
CA ASP A 115 -3.51 -20.86 4.14
C ASP A 115 -2.39 -21.32 5.09
N GLY A 116 -2.42 -20.88 6.35
CA GLY A 116 -1.40 -21.19 7.35
C GLY A 116 -0.27 -20.16 7.44
N GLY A 117 -0.22 -19.18 6.52
CA GLY A 117 0.76 -18.10 6.54
C GLY A 117 0.54 -17.11 7.69
N LEU A 118 1.50 -16.21 7.88
CA LEU A 118 1.40 -15.12 8.85
C LEU A 118 1.15 -13.79 8.12
N CYS A 119 0.21 -13.00 8.64
CA CYS A 119 -0.03 -11.63 8.22
C CYS A 119 0.52 -10.70 9.31
N LEU A 120 1.45 -9.82 8.93
CA LEU A 120 1.93 -8.75 9.78
C LEU A 120 0.82 -7.71 9.95
N CYS A 121 0.54 -7.32 11.20
CA CYS A 121 -0.43 -6.29 11.52
C CYS A 121 0.20 -5.31 12.51
N VAL A 122 0.06 -4.00 12.23
CA VAL A 122 0.49 -2.95 13.15
C VAL A 122 -0.69 -2.56 14.03
N ASP A 123 -0.47 -2.54 15.34
CA ASP A 123 -1.52 -2.22 16.31
C ASP A 123 -1.64 -0.70 16.53
N TYR A 124 -2.45 -0.06 15.68
CA TYR A 124 -2.74 1.37 15.76
C TYR A 124 -3.84 1.72 16.77
N ARG A 125 -4.28 0.81 17.66
CA ARG A 125 -5.40 1.11 18.60
C ARG A 125 -5.15 2.29 19.52
N LYS A 126 -3.88 2.59 19.85
CA LYS A 126 -3.50 3.78 20.64
C LYS A 126 -3.38 5.06 19.80
N LEU A 127 -3.15 4.92 18.49
CA LEU A 127 -3.01 6.03 17.56
C LEU A 127 -4.39 6.47 17.02
N ASN A 128 -5.27 5.53 16.69
CA ASN A 128 -6.58 5.81 16.09
C ASN A 128 -7.42 6.86 16.86
N PRO A 129 -7.48 6.89 18.20
CA PRO A 129 -8.26 7.89 18.94
C PRO A 129 -7.73 9.32 18.85
N VAL A 130 -6.44 9.49 18.53
CA VAL A 130 -5.82 10.82 18.32
C VAL A 130 -5.72 11.18 16.85
N THR A 131 -6.20 10.33 15.94
CA THR A 131 -6.27 10.62 14.51
C THR A 131 -7.60 11.27 14.19
N ARG A 132 -7.59 12.37 13.43
CA ARG A 132 -8.82 13.00 12.96
C ARG A 132 -9.59 12.03 12.06
N GLU A 133 -10.83 11.75 12.42
CA GLU A 133 -11.72 10.91 11.61
C GLU A 133 -12.02 11.57 10.25
N ASN A 134 -11.63 10.91 9.16
CA ASN A 134 -12.05 11.28 7.81
C ASN A 134 -13.42 10.65 7.51
N LYS A 135 -14.50 11.38 7.80
CA LYS A 135 -15.89 10.91 7.60
C LYS A 135 -16.31 11.08 6.14
N TYR A 136 -15.80 10.23 5.27
CA TYR A 136 -16.34 10.11 3.92
C TYR A 136 -17.58 9.19 3.91
N PRO A 137 -18.73 9.63 3.39
CA PRO A 137 -19.94 8.81 3.40
C PRO A 137 -19.80 7.64 2.42
N ILE A 138 -19.69 6.42 2.97
CA ILE A 138 -19.79 5.19 2.17
C ILE A 138 -21.27 4.86 1.99
N PRO A 139 -21.80 4.83 0.76
CA PRO A 139 -23.21 4.54 0.54
C PRO A 139 -23.57 3.10 0.98
N PRO A 140 -24.79 2.86 1.49
CA PRO A 140 -25.24 1.52 1.82
C PRO A 140 -25.22 0.59 0.60
N MET A 141 -24.93 -0.70 0.83
CA MET A 141 -24.83 -1.69 -0.23
C MET A 141 -26.11 -1.76 -1.09
N ASN A 142 -27.30 -1.68 -0.49
CA ASN A 142 -28.57 -1.71 -1.22
C ASN A 142 -28.74 -0.54 -2.19
N GLN A 143 -28.22 0.64 -1.82
CA GLN A 143 -28.25 1.81 -2.68
C GLN A 143 -27.31 1.63 -3.87
N LEU A 144 -26.09 1.11 -3.63
CA LEU A 144 -25.14 0.78 -4.69
C LEU A 144 -25.73 -0.25 -5.67
N LEU A 145 -26.39 -1.29 -5.17
CA LEU A 145 -27.01 -2.34 -5.99
C LEU A 145 -28.19 -1.85 -6.84
N THR A 146 -28.91 -0.82 -6.37
CA THR A 146 -30.01 -0.25 -7.14
C THR A 146 -29.52 0.42 -8.44
N VAL A 147 -28.33 1.01 -8.43
CA VAL A 147 -27.71 1.61 -9.64
C VAL A 147 -27.48 0.58 -10.74
N PHE A 148 -27.25 -0.68 -10.35
CA PHE A 148 -27.01 -1.80 -11.26
C PHE A 148 -28.30 -2.47 -11.77
N ASN A 149 -29.48 -2.01 -11.34
CA ASN A 149 -30.74 -2.61 -11.72
C ASN A 149 -30.99 -2.48 -13.23
N GLY A 150 -31.34 -3.60 -13.88
CA GLY A 150 -31.55 -3.66 -15.33
C GLY A 150 -30.28 -3.91 -16.15
N SER A 151 -29.10 -3.93 -15.53
CA SER A 151 -27.87 -4.40 -16.19
C SER A 151 -27.83 -5.93 -16.25
N SER A 152 -27.36 -6.48 -17.37
CA SER A 152 -27.23 -7.93 -17.59
C SER A 152 -25.79 -8.43 -17.55
N ILE A 153 -24.82 -7.54 -17.67
CA ILE A 153 -23.38 -7.84 -17.72
C ILE A 153 -22.68 -7.00 -16.65
N PHE A 154 -21.82 -7.64 -15.86
CA PHE A 154 -21.04 -7.00 -14.80
C PHE A 154 -19.57 -7.34 -14.96
N SER A 155 -18.72 -6.36 -14.70
CA SER A 155 -17.27 -6.53 -14.59
C SER A 155 -16.83 -6.04 -13.22
N LYS A 156 -15.92 -6.79 -12.58
CA LYS A 156 -15.33 -6.43 -11.29
C LYS A 156 -13.83 -6.27 -11.46
N ILE A 157 -13.28 -5.19 -10.91
CA ILE A 157 -11.85 -4.91 -10.85
C ILE A 157 -11.46 -4.92 -9.37
N ASP A 158 -10.35 -5.56 -9.05
CA ASP A 158 -9.77 -5.60 -7.70
C ASP A 158 -8.36 -5.01 -7.76
N LEU A 159 -8.10 -3.99 -6.95
CA LEU A 159 -6.80 -3.34 -6.89
C LEU A 159 -5.90 -4.08 -5.90
N CYS A 160 -4.84 -4.72 -6.40
CA CYS A 160 -3.85 -5.38 -5.57
C CYS A 160 -3.08 -4.35 -4.74
N GLY A 161 -2.98 -4.57 -3.42
CA GLY A 161 -2.18 -3.69 -2.56
C GLY A 161 -2.68 -2.24 -2.50
N ALA A 162 -3.96 -1.98 -2.78
CA ALA A 162 -4.52 -0.63 -2.97
C ALA A 162 -4.12 0.41 -1.91
N TYR A 163 -3.95 0.02 -0.64
CA TYR A 163 -3.55 0.94 0.42
C TYR A 163 -2.12 1.49 0.27
N ASN A 164 -1.22 0.72 -0.36
CA ASN A 164 0.15 1.15 -0.61
C ASN A 164 0.27 2.04 -1.86
N LEU A 165 -0.85 2.24 -2.58
CA LEU A 165 -0.95 3.08 -3.77
C LEU A 165 -1.51 4.49 -3.48
N LEU A 166 -1.55 4.89 -2.20
CA LEU A 166 -2.15 6.15 -1.72
C LEU A 166 -1.10 7.18 -1.25
#